data_AF-C9KPW4-F1
#
_entry.id   AF-C9KPW4-F1
#
_cell.length_a   1.000
_cell.length_b   1.000
_cell.length_c   1.000
_cell.angle_alpha   90.00
_cell.angle_beta   90.00
_cell.angle_gamma   90.00
#
_symmetry.space_group_name_H-M   'P 1'
#
loop_
_entity.id
_entity.type
_entity.pdbx_description
1 polymer ?
#
loop_
_entity_poly.entity_id
_entity_poly.type
_entity_poly.pdbx_seq_one_letter_code
_entity_poly.pdbx_strand_id
1 'polypeptide(L)'
;MSGHSRKYKIMLTNEERNHLKAVLRSSKTCNTIKKRCQILLALDCNTNPDSTYRNCAYYLGVSLKMVCNIVKLYCESGLQRTLVLNRNVNSDNATRKIDGAMEARIIAMACGTPPEGYARWTIKLLTEHARVELGLTAGEEAVRRMLKKHIAPSLERLLVHSQETGCRFCRLHGRHHRRV
;
A
#
# COMPACT_ATOMS: atom_id res chain seq x y z
N MET A 1 1.60 30.93 -31.35
CA MET A 1 1.09 29.74 -30.64
C MET A 1 2.00 28.56 -30.95
N SER A 2 3.12 28.41 -30.26
CA SER A 2 4.14 27.41 -30.61
C SER A 2 3.66 26.01 -30.22
N GLY A 3 3.17 25.29 -31.23
CA GLY A 3 2.73 23.91 -31.11
C GLY A 3 3.89 23.04 -30.64
N HIS A 4 3.71 22.38 -29.50
CA HIS A 4 4.64 21.33 -29.10
C HIS A 4 4.43 20.17 -30.08
N SER A 5 5.35 20.02 -31.03
CA SER A 5 5.33 18.94 -32.01
C SER A 5 5.37 17.58 -31.31
N ARG A 6 4.64 16.61 -31.88
CA ARG A 6 4.68 15.22 -31.40
C ARG A 6 6.08 14.67 -31.59
N LYS A 7 6.83 14.54 -30.48
CA LYS A 7 8.15 13.90 -30.50
C LYS A 7 8.07 12.41 -30.83
N TYR A 8 6.96 11.77 -30.45
CA TYR A 8 6.74 10.34 -30.70
C TYR A 8 5.38 10.12 -31.37
N LYS A 9 5.38 9.26 -32.39
CA LYS A 9 4.16 8.75 -33.04
C LYS A 9 3.77 7.45 -32.34
N ILE A 10 2.53 7.38 -31.87
CA ILE A 10 1.97 6.18 -31.25
C ILE A 10 1.15 5.47 -32.32
N MET A 11 1.51 4.23 -32.63
CA MET A 11 0.75 3.33 -33.51
C MET A 11 0.38 2.11 -32.70
N LEU A 12 -0.88 2.03 -32.25
CA LEU A 12 -1.34 0.89 -31.47
C LEU A 12 -1.71 -0.25 -32.40
N THR A 13 -1.28 -1.47 -32.07
CA THR A 13 -1.81 -2.67 -32.73
C THR A 13 -3.25 -2.94 -32.32
N ASN A 14 -3.97 -3.75 -33.10
CA ASN A 14 -5.35 -4.13 -32.76
C ASN A 14 -5.42 -4.86 -31.41
N GLU A 15 -4.42 -5.69 -31.09
CA GLU A 15 -4.32 -6.40 -29.82
C GLU A 15 -4.14 -5.43 -28.64
N GLU A 16 -3.21 -4.49 -28.76
CA GLU A 16 -2.97 -3.47 -27.74
C GLU A 16 -4.20 -2.59 -27.51
N ARG A 17 -4.88 -2.19 -28.59
CA ARG A 17 -6.12 -1.41 -28.53
C ARG A 17 -7.22 -2.18 -27.80
N ASN A 18 -7.39 -3.46 -28.09
CA ASN A 18 -8.37 -4.31 -27.41
C ASN A 18 -8.03 -4.49 -25.93
N HIS A 19 -6.75 -4.66 -25.61
CA HIS A 19 -6.27 -4.73 -24.22
C HIS A 19 -6.58 -3.44 -23.46
N LEU A 20 -6.28 -2.27 -24.03
CA LEU A 20 -6.59 -0.96 -23.44
C LEU A 20 -8.09 -0.78 -23.17
N LYS A 21 -8.94 -1.19 -24.12
CA LYS A 21 -10.41 -1.16 -23.96
C LYS A 21 -10.88 -2.10 -22.85
N ALA A 22 -10.30 -3.29 -22.73
CA ALA A 22 -10.62 -4.22 -21.65
C ALA A 22 -10.25 -3.65 -20.27
N VAL A 23 -9.07 -3.03 -20.16
CA VAL A 23 -8.61 -2.37 -18.92
C VAL A 23 -9.54 -1.22 -18.51
N LEU A 24 -10.08 -0.46 -19.47
CA LEU A 24 -11.03 0.63 -19.21
C LEU A 24 -12.39 0.12 -18.70
N ARG A 25 -12.86 -1.03 -19.19
CA ARG A 25 -14.12 -1.66 -18.75
C ARG A 25 -14.01 -2.30 -17.37
N SER A 26 -12.81 -2.67 -16.95
CA SER A 26 -12.59 -3.26 -15.63
C SER A 26 -12.95 -2.28 -14.50
N SER A 27 -13.70 -2.76 -13.51
CA SER A 27 -14.03 -2.00 -12.30
C SER A 27 -12.87 -1.93 -11.31
N LYS A 28 -11.93 -2.89 -11.37
CA LYS A 28 -10.80 -3.02 -10.43
C LYS A 28 -9.62 -2.10 -10.76
N THR A 29 -9.62 -1.43 -11.92
CA THR A 29 -8.52 -0.57 -12.37
C THR A 29 -8.62 0.83 -11.78
N CYS A 30 -7.50 1.34 -11.29
CA CYS A 30 -7.45 2.68 -10.71
C CYS A 30 -7.53 3.78 -11.78
N ASN A 31 -7.97 4.99 -11.36
CA ASN A 31 -8.15 6.13 -12.26
C ASN A 31 -6.86 6.53 -13.00
N THR A 32 -5.69 6.37 -12.37
CA THR A 32 -4.40 6.66 -13.01
C THR A 32 -4.17 5.76 -14.23
N ILE A 33 -4.42 4.46 -14.10
CA ILE A 33 -4.28 3.52 -15.23
C ILE A 33 -5.33 3.83 -16.30
N LYS A 34 -6.58 4.11 -15.91
CA LYS A 34 -7.64 4.49 -16.86
C LYS A 34 -7.26 5.73 -17.67
N LYS A 35 -6.72 6.77 -17.02
CA LYS A 35 -6.23 7.99 -17.69
C LYS A 35 -5.08 7.70 -18.65
N ARG A 36 -4.13 6.83 -18.28
CA ARG A 36 -3.06 6.39 -19.20
C ARG A 36 -3.62 5.71 -20.44
N CYS A 37 -4.57 4.79 -20.28
CA CYS A 37 -5.23 4.14 -21.41
C CYS A 37 -5.95 5.14 -22.31
N GLN A 38 -6.68 6.09 -21.73
CA GLN A 38 -7.38 7.14 -22.47
C GLN A 38 -6.41 8.01 -23.27
N ILE A 39 -5.26 8.38 -22.69
CA ILE A 39 -4.23 9.16 -23.37
C ILE A 39 -3.66 8.40 -24.57
N LEU A 40 -3.34 7.11 -24.41
CA LEU A 40 -2.83 6.28 -25.50
C LEU A 40 -3.85 6.11 -26.63
N LEU A 41 -5.12 5.85 -26.30
CA LEU A 41 -6.19 5.73 -27.29
C LEU A 41 -6.49 7.06 -28.00
N ALA A 42 -6.41 8.19 -27.30
CA ALA A 42 -6.64 9.51 -27.89
C ALA A 42 -5.52 9.95 -28.84
N LEU A 43 -4.29 9.48 -28.61
CA LEU A 43 -3.10 9.81 -29.41
C LEU A 43 -2.74 8.75 -30.46
N ASP A 44 -3.56 7.71 -30.60
CA ASP A 44 -3.37 6.66 -31.58
C ASP A 44 -3.50 7.21 -32.99
N CYS A 45 -2.39 7.20 -33.73
CA CYS A 45 -2.32 7.76 -35.08
C CYS A 45 -3.16 6.96 -36.08
N ASN A 46 -3.48 5.69 -35.79
CA ASN A 46 -4.36 4.87 -36.62
C ASN A 46 -5.83 5.35 -36.57
N THR A 47 -6.23 6.04 -35.51
CA THR A 47 -7.59 6.58 -35.37
C THR A 47 -7.62 8.08 -35.59
N ASN A 48 -6.68 8.80 -34.99
CA ASN A 48 -6.68 10.26 -34.93
C ASN A 48 -5.30 10.80 -35.35
N PRO A 49 -5.02 10.87 -36.66
CA PRO A 49 -3.72 11.29 -37.16
C PRO A 49 -3.40 12.74 -36.79
N ASP A 50 -4.37 13.62 -36.57
CA ASP A 50 -4.16 15.05 -36.27
C ASP A 50 -4.17 15.40 -34.77
N SER A 51 -4.27 14.39 -33.90
CA SER A 51 -4.32 14.61 -32.46
C SER A 51 -3.03 15.25 -31.93
N THR A 52 -3.16 16.42 -31.30
CA THR A 52 -2.05 17.12 -30.64
C THR A 52 -2.04 16.83 -29.14
N TYR A 53 -0.86 16.76 -28.51
CA TYR A 53 -0.75 16.51 -27.06
C TYR A 53 -1.54 17.52 -26.23
N ARG A 54 -1.59 18.79 -26.65
CA ARG A 54 -2.36 19.85 -25.99
C ARG A 54 -3.87 19.62 -26.05
N ASN A 55 -4.38 19.17 -27.20
CA ASN A 55 -5.80 18.87 -27.35
C ASN A 55 -6.18 17.65 -26.50
N CYS A 56 -5.36 16.59 -26.55
CA CYS A 56 -5.53 15.41 -25.69
C CYS A 56 -5.54 15.79 -24.20
N ALA A 57 -4.59 16.64 -23.77
CA ALA A 57 -4.52 17.15 -22.41
C ALA A 57 -5.79 17.92 -22.01
N TYR A 58 -6.29 18.79 -22.88
CA TYR A 58 -7.50 19.57 -22.66
C TYR A 58 -8.74 18.67 -22.53
N TYR A 59 -8.98 17.77 -23.49
CA TYR A 59 -10.15 16.88 -23.48
C TYR A 59 -10.16 15.91 -22.30
N LEU A 60 -8.99 15.41 -21.88
CA LEU A 60 -8.90 14.45 -20.79
C LEU A 60 -8.73 15.12 -19.42
N GLY A 61 -8.58 16.44 -19.35
CA GLY A 61 -8.36 17.19 -18.11
C GLY A 61 -7.05 16.80 -17.41
N VAL A 62 -5.98 16.58 -18.17
CA VAL A 62 -4.66 16.18 -17.65
C VAL A 62 -3.60 17.22 -18.01
N SER A 63 -2.50 17.26 -17.27
CA SER A 63 -1.39 18.15 -17.60
C SER A 63 -0.66 17.68 -18.87
N LEU A 64 -0.15 18.63 -19.66
CA LEU A 64 0.66 18.33 -20.84
C LEU A 64 1.87 17.45 -20.49
N LYS A 65 2.47 17.69 -19.31
CA LYS A 65 3.60 16.91 -18.80
C LYS A 65 3.25 15.44 -18.61
N MET A 66 2.04 15.16 -18.08
CA MET A 66 1.56 13.78 -17.90
C MET A 66 1.43 13.07 -19.24
N VAL A 67 0.86 13.74 -20.25
CA VAL A 67 0.76 13.20 -21.62
C VAL A 67 2.15 12.86 -22.17
N CYS A 68 3.08 13.81 -22.15
CA CYS A 68 4.45 13.60 -22.64
C CYS A 68 5.17 12.44 -21.93
N ASN A 69 5.03 12.34 -20.60
CA ASN A 69 5.66 11.28 -19.82
C ASN A 69 5.09 9.90 -20.17
N ILE A 70 3.77 9.79 -20.39
CA ILE A 70 3.11 8.53 -20.73
C ILE A 70 3.48 8.10 -22.14
N VAL A 71 3.48 9.02 -23.09
CA VAL A 71 3.92 8.72 -24.47
C VAL A 71 5.37 8.24 -24.47
N LYS A 72 6.26 8.95 -23.78
CA LYS A 72 7.66 8.56 -23.63
C LYS A 72 7.79 7.16 -23.00
N LEU A 73 7.06 6.89 -21.91
CA LEU A 73 7.07 5.60 -21.23
C LEU A 73 6.59 4.46 -22.11
N TYR A 74 5.55 4.68 -22.91
CA TYR A 74 5.06 3.70 -23.87
C TYR A 74 6.09 3.42 -24.97
N CYS A 75 6.70 4.46 -25.54
CA CYS A 75 7.71 4.31 -26.58
C CYS A 75 9.01 3.63 -26.08
N GLU A 76 9.42 3.88 -24.83
CA GLU A 76 10.65 3.32 -24.27
C GLU A 76 10.47 1.94 -23.63
N SER A 77 9.31 1.65 -23.04
CA SER A 77 9.10 0.45 -22.21
C SER A 77 7.85 -0.37 -22.56
N GLY A 78 7.09 0.06 -23.58
CA GLY A 78 5.93 -0.65 -24.09
C GLY A 78 4.66 -0.52 -23.24
N LEU A 79 3.61 -1.23 -23.69
CA LEU A 79 2.28 -1.18 -23.10
C LEU A 79 2.24 -1.69 -21.66
N GLN A 80 2.84 -2.85 -21.41
CA GLN A 80 2.78 -3.51 -20.10
C GLN A 80 3.35 -2.61 -18.99
N ARG A 81 4.51 -2.01 -19.24
CA ARG A 81 5.12 -1.09 -18.27
C ARG A 81 4.27 0.16 -18.03
N THR A 82 3.59 0.65 -19.06
CA THR A 82 2.71 1.83 -18.97
C THR A 82 1.47 1.55 -18.13
N LEU A 83 0.96 0.33 -18.15
CA LEU A 83 -0.24 -0.08 -17.40
C LEU A 83 0.04 -0.48 -15.96
N VAL A 84 1.30 -0.67 -15.58
CA VAL A 84 1.69 -0.97 -14.20
C VAL A 84 1.99 0.32 -13.42
N LEU A 85 1.49 0.39 -12.19
CA LEU A 85 1.89 1.39 -11.21
C LEU A 85 3.13 0.90 -10.48
N ASN A 86 4.30 1.46 -10.81
CA ASN A 86 5.51 1.22 -10.03
C ASN A 86 5.45 2.06 -8.75
N ARG A 87 4.89 1.47 -7.68
CA ARG A 87 4.86 2.09 -6.36
C ARG A 87 6.19 1.76 -5.67
N ASN A 88 6.96 2.80 -5.33
CA ASN A 88 8.23 2.60 -4.65
C ASN A 88 7.97 2.00 -3.27
N VAL A 89 8.58 0.85 -2.97
CA VAL A 89 8.55 0.22 -1.64
C VAL A 89 8.98 1.18 -0.53
N ASN A 90 9.92 2.10 -0.80
CA ASN A 90 10.32 3.11 0.17
C ASN A 90 9.19 4.09 0.49
N SER A 91 8.35 4.46 -0.50
CA SER A 91 7.21 5.36 -0.26
C SER A 91 6.16 4.72 0.64
N ASP A 92 5.97 3.41 0.53
CA ASP A 92 5.09 2.65 1.43
C ASP A 92 5.69 2.44 2.81
N ASN A 93 7.02 2.42 2.90
CA ASN A 93 7.75 2.28 4.16
C ASN A 93 7.87 3.60 4.94
N ALA A 94 7.92 4.75 4.25
CA ALA A 94 8.16 6.06 4.85
C ALA A 94 7.07 6.50 5.85
N THR A 95 5.87 5.93 5.79
CA THR A 95 4.77 6.22 6.72
C THR A 95 4.72 5.30 7.92
N ARG A 96 5.63 4.31 8.03
CA ARG A 96 5.64 3.37 9.14
C ARG A 96 6.17 4.04 10.41
N LYS A 97 5.37 3.94 11.47
CA LYS A 97 5.73 4.39 12.83
C LYS A 97 6.61 3.39 13.58
N ILE A 98 6.66 2.16 13.11
CA ILE A 98 7.46 1.08 13.69
C ILE A 98 8.55 0.78 12.67
N ASP A 99 9.79 1.11 13.03
CA ASP A 99 10.97 0.84 12.21
C ASP A 99 11.46 -0.60 12.41
N GLY A 100 12.27 -1.14 11.50
CA GLY A 100 12.75 -2.53 11.55
C GLY A 100 13.48 -2.89 12.85
N ALA A 101 14.28 -1.97 13.40
CA ALA A 101 14.93 -2.16 14.69
C ALA A 101 13.91 -2.23 15.86
N MET A 102 12.87 -1.40 15.80
CA MET A 102 11.78 -1.40 16.77
C MET A 102 10.96 -2.70 16.68
N GLU A 103 10.68 -3.18 15.46
CA GLU A 103 10.00 -4.46 15.23
C GLU A 103 10.75 -5.60 15.90
N ALA A 104 12.06 -5.71 15.68
CA ALA A 104 12.89 -6.76 16.26
C ALA A 104 12.87 -6.75 17.79
N ARG A 105 12.93 -5.57 18.42
CA ARG A 105 12.86 -5.43 19.89
C ARG A 105 11.49 -5.84 20.44
N ILE A 106 10.41 -5.48 19.78
CA ILE A 106 9.04 -5.87 20.18
C ILE A 106 8.85 -7.38 20.03
N ILE A 107 9.38 -7.99 18.96
CA ILE A 107 9.34 -9.45 18.76
C ILE A 107 10.12 -10.17 19.85
N ALA A 108 11.33 -9.71 20.16
CA ALA A 108 12.14 -10.27 21.24
C ALA A 108 11.41 -10.21 22.59
N MET A 109 10.74 -9.09 22.89
CA MET A 109 9.90 -8.92 24.08
C MET A 109 8.73 -9.92 24.11
N ALA A 110 8.01 -10.06 23.00
CA ALA A 110 6.87 -10.97 22.90
C ALA A 110 7.25 -12.46 23.03
N CYS A 111 8.46 -12.83 22.63
CA CYS A 111 9.02 -14.18 22.81
C CYS A 111 9.53 -14.44 24.24
N GLY A 112 9.69 -13.41 25.07
CA GLY A 112 10.14 -13.51 26.45
C GLY A 112 9.01 -13.83 27.44
N THR A 113 9.36 -13.97 28.71
CA THR A 113 8.38 -14.16 29.79
C THR A 113 7.57 -12.87 30.03
N PRO A 114 6.25 -12.97 30.21
CA PRO A 114 5.41 -11.83 30.54
C PRO A 114 5.81 -11.22 31.90
N PRO A 115 5.58 -9.91 32.10
CA PRO A 115 5.93 -9.22 33.34
C PRO A 115 5.14 -9.76 34.54
N GLU A 116 5.68 -9.54 35.74
CA GLU A 116 5.18 -10.11 36.98
C GLU A 116 3.68 -9.82 37.19
N GLY A 117 2.92 -10.85 37.55
CA GLY A 117 1.47 -10.76 37.74
C GLY A 117 0.63 -11.01 36.49
N TYR A 118 1.22 -11.29 35.33
CA TYR A 118 0.51 -11.64 34.09
C TYR A 118 0.88 -13.04 33.60
N ALA A 119 -0.13 -13.84 33.21
CA ALA A 119 0.08 -15.21 32.73
C ALA A 119 0.59 -15.30 31.27
N ARG A 120 0.35 -14.26 30.46
CA ARG A 120 0.69 -14.23 29.02
C ARG A 120 0.76 -12.81 28.49
N TRP A 121 1.47 -12.64 27.37
CA TRP A 121 1.42 -11.40 26.60
C TRP A 121 0.02 -11.21 26.00
N THR A 122 -0.47 -9.98 26.08
CA THR A 122 -1.62 -9.54 25.28
C THR A 122 -1.17 -8.34 24.47
N ILE A 123 -1.82 -8.06 23.34
CA ILE A 123 -1.40 -6.96 22.44
C ILE A 123 -1.37 -5.63 23.18
N LYS A 124 -2.39 -5.38 24.02
CA LYS A 124 -2.46 -4.19 24.88
C LYS A 124 -1.30 -4.13 25.88
N LEU A 125 -1.05 -5.22 26.62
CA LEU A 125 0.06 -5.28 27.58
C LEU A 125 1.41 -5.07 26.89
N LEU A 126 1.63 -5.72 25.75
CA LEU A 126 2.85 -5.58 24.97
C LEU A 126 3.03 -4.15 24.45
N THR A 127 1.94 -3.50 24.02
CA THR A 127 1.98 -2.12 23.53
C THR A 127 2.31 -1.14 24.64
N GLU A 128 1.70 -1.28 25.82
CA GLU A 128 2.00 -0.43 26.98
C GLU A 128 3.42 -0.68 27.50
N HIS A 129 3.89 -1.93 27.52
CA HIS A 129 5.25 -2.24 27.93
C HIS A 129 6.28 -1.68 26.94
N ALA A 130 6.05 -1.87 25.63
CA ALA A 130 6.90 -1.31 24.58
C ALA A 130 6.88 0.23 24.56
N ARG A 131 5.79 0.88 24.98
CA ARG A 131 5.75 2.33 25.18
C ARG A 131 6.74 2.78 26.24
N VAL A 132 6.77 2.09 27.38
CA VAL A 132 7.62 2.45 28.52
C VAL A 132 9.09 2.12 28.23
N GLU A 133 9.39 0.92 27.72
CA GLU A 133 10.78 0.48 27.54
C GLU A 133 11.43 0.97 26.24
N LEU A 134 10.63 1.13 25.17
CA LEU A 134 11.14 1.41 23.83
C LEU A 134 10.70 2.79 23.29
N GLY A 135 9.86 3.53 24.02
CA GLY A 135 9.33 4.82 23.55
C GLY A 135 8.38 4.67 22.34
N LEU A 136 7.69 3.54 22.22
CA LEU A 136 6.80 3.26 21.09
C LEU A 136 5.66 4.28 20.98
N THR A 137 5.58 5.05 19.89
CA THR A 137 4.48 6.00 19.64
C THR A 137 3.30 5.38 18.88
N ALA A 138 3.40 4.12 18.49
CA ALA A 138 2.39 3.41 17.74
C ALA A 138 1.24 2.90 18.63
N GLY A 139 0.05 2.75 18.03
CA GLY A 139 -1.12 2.16 18.70
C GLY A 139 -1.14 0.63 18.63
N GLU A 140 -2.04 0.01 19.39
CA GLU A 140 -2.20 -1.46 19.47
C GLU A 140 -2.37 -2.13 18.10
N GLU A 141 -3.12 -1.48 17.18
CA GLU A 141 -3.37 -2.04 15.84
C GLU A 141 -2.11 -2.11 14.97
N ALA A 142 -1.19 -1.16 15.15
CA ALA A 142 0.09 -1.16 14.43
C ALA A 142 0.97 -2.33 14.92
N VAL A 143 1.01 -2.55 16.23
CA VAL A 143 1.70 -3.68 16.84
C VAL A 143 1.07 -5.01 16.38
N ARG A 144 -0.26 -5.12 16.36
CA ARG A 144 -0.96 -6.32 15.86
C ARG A 144 -0.60 -6.63 14.40
N ARG A 145 -0.68 -5.64 13.50
CA ARG A 145 -0.36 -5.82 12.08
C ARG A 145 1.11 -6.19 11.87
N MET A 146 2.01 -5.59 12.64
CA MET A 146 3.43 -5.91 12.63
C MET A 146 3.66 -7.37 13.04
N LEU A 147 3.10 -7.79 14.19
CA LEU A 147 3.23 -9.16 14.68
C LEU A 147 2.66 -10.17 13.69
N LYS A 148 1.49 -9.90 13.10
CA LYS A 148 0.87 -10.76 12.08
C LYS A 148 1.76 -10.99 10.85
N LYS A 149 2.63 -10.04 10.51
CA LYS A 149 3.55 -10.17 9.37
C LYS A 149 4.73 -11.10 9.65
N HIS A 150 5.18 -11.15 10.91
CA HIS A 150 6.42 -11.83 11.32
C HIS A 150 6.18 -13.16 12.02
N ILE A 151 4.96 -13.42 12.45
CA ILE A 151 4.62 -14.58 13.27
C ILE A 151 3.85 -15.62 12.43
N ALA A 152 4.47 -16.79 12.23
CA ALA A 152 3.82 -18.02 11.79
C ALA A 152 2.84 -18.54 12.88
N PRO A 153 1.88 -19.44 12.58
CA PRO A 153 0.74 -19.78 13.48
C PRO A 153 1.11 -20.35 14.86
N SER A 154 2.39 -20.64 15.15
CA SER A 154 2.85 -21.13 16.45
C SER A 154 2.76 -20.10 17.58
N LEU A 155 2.85 -18.79 17.28
CA LEU A 155 2.78 -17.70 18.28
C LEU A 155 1.39 -17.04 18.34
N GLU A 156 0.47 -17.36 17.43
CA GLU A 156 -0.94 -16.93 17.51
C GLU A 156 -1.60 -17.42 18.81
N ARG A 157 -1.12 -18.53 19.38
CA ARG A 157 -1.60 -19.08 20.65
C ARG A 157 -1.20 -18.22 21.88
N LEU A 158 -0.24 -17.30 21.73
CA LEU A 158 0.28 -16.45 22.81
C LEU A 158 -0.36 -15.04 22.83
N LEU A 159 -0.93 -14.55 21.72
CA LEU A 159 -1.45 -13.18 21.62
C LEU A 159 -2.98 -13.17 21.66
N VAL A 160 -3.55 -13.32 22.86
CA VAL A 160 -5.01 -13.33 23.05
C VAL A 160 -5.55 -11.90 23.04
N HIS A 161 -6.69 -11.68 22.36
CA HIS A 161 -7.43 -10.42 22.41
C HIS A 161 -7.89 -10.16 23.86
N SER A 162 -7.78 -8.91 24.31
CA SER A 162 -8.34 -8.53 25.61
C SER A 162 -9.85 -8.79 25.58
N GLN A 163 -10.35 -9.75 26.36
CA GLN A 163 -11.78 -9.92 26.50
C GLN A 163 -12.32 -8.72 27.28
N GLU A 164 -13.19 -7.95 26.65
CA GLU A 164 -13.97 -6.93 27.32
C GLU A 164 -14.81 -7.58 28.42
N THR A 165 -14.85 -6.88 29.55
CA THR A 165 -15.39 -7.30 30.84
C THR A 165 -16.84 -7.79 30.75
N GLY A 166 -17.03 -9.10 30.56
CA GLY A 166 -18.35 -9.76 30.61
C GLY A 166 -18.42 -10.97 31.55
N CYS A 167 -17.30 -11.47 32.08
CA CYS A 167 -17.28 -12.65 32.94
C CYS A 167 -16.71 -12.31 34.32
N ARG A 168 -17.51 -12.47 35.39
CA ARG A 168 -17.21 -12.04 36.78
C ARG A 168 -15.96 -12.67 37.41
N PHE A 169 -15.31 -13.63 36.74
CA PHE A 169 -14.12 -14.33 37.26
C PHE A 169 -12.82 -14.09 36.49
N CYS A 170 -12.84 -13.38 35.35
CA CYS A 170 -11.64 -13.13 34.54
C CYS A 170 -11.23 -11.65 34.59
N ARG A 171 -10.18 -11.29 35.35
CA ARG A 171 -9.63 -9.92 35.34
C ARG A 171 -8.92 -9.63 34.01
N LEU A 172 -8.93 -8.36 33.60
CA LEU A 172 -8.17 -7.82 32.47
C LEU A 172 -6.76 -8.44 32.39
N HIS A 173 -6.47 -9.08 31.25
CA HIS A 173 -5.18 -9.73 30.93
C HIS A 173 -4.74 -10.90 31.83
N GLY A 174 -5.64 -11.51 32.62
CA GLY A 174 -5.31 -12.71 33.40
C GLY A 174 -4.42 -12.45 34.62
N ARG A 175 -4.65 -11.34 35.33
CA ARG A 175 -3.94 -11.02 36.59
C ARG A 175 -4.15 -12.09 37.67
N HIS A 176 -3.07 -12.56 38.29
CA HIS A 176 -3.16 -13.46 39.46
C HIS A 176 -3.38 -12.67 40.77
N HIS A 177 -4.04 -13.31 41.75
CA HIS A 177 -4.18 -12.78 43.11
C HIS A 177 -2.84 -12.90 43.84
N ARG A 178 -2.33 -11.80 44.40
CA ARG A 178 -1.23 -11.85 45.38
C ARG A 178 -1.80 -12.60 46.59
N ARG A 179 -1.34 -13.83 46.85
CA ARG A 179 -1.60 -14.49 48.15
C ARG A 179 -0.67 -13.79 49.14
N VAL A 180 -1.26 -13.11 50.11
CA VAL A 180 -0.61 -12.74 51.36
C VAL A 180 -0.75 -13.93 52.30
#